data_AF-A0AAV6B700-F1
#
_entry.id   AF-A0AAV6B700-F1
#
_cell.length_a   1.000
_cell.length_b   1.000
_cell.length_c   1.000
_cell.angle_alpha   90.00
_cell.angle_beta   90.00
_cell.angle_gamma   90.00
#
_symmetry.space_group_name_H-M   'P 1'
#
loop_
_entity.id
_entity.type
_entity.pdbx_description
1 polymer ?
#
loop_
_entity_poly.entity_id
_entity_poly.type
_entity_poly.pdbx_seq_one_letter_code
_entity_poly.pdbx_strand_id
1 'polypeptide(L)'
;MQELKWLEELPEQSLEGGIKLLKELGWNLQVREMDGFFFVNSGHIVLLKTSTRESVDALLYGMAISFSTLPESALHAVRKFAKESAGEI
;
A
#
# COMPACT_ATOMS: atom_id res chain seq x y z
N MET A 1 -9.19 -12.37 -13.73
CA MET A 1 -7.92 -11.73 -13.31
C MET A 1 -7.94 -10.32 -13.88
N GLN A 2 -7.97 -9.27 -13.04
CA GLN A 2 -7.80 -7.91 -13.57
C GLN A 2 -6.38 -7.77 -14.08
N GLU A 3 -6.20 -7.27 -15.31
CA GLU A 3 -4.89 -6.92 -15.82
C GLU A 3 -4.37 -5.69 -15.06
N LEU A 4 -3.28 -5.87 -14.32
CA LEU A 4 -2.59 -4.79 -13.62
C LEU A 4 -1.71 -4.01 -14.63
N LYS A 5 -2.33 -3.11 -15.40
CA LYS A 5 -1.73 -2.46 -16.57
C LYS A 5 -0.56 -1.51 -16.28
N TRP A 6 -0.44 -1.05 -15.04
CA TRP A 6 0.57 -0.10 -14.58
C TRP A 6 1.57 -0.75 -13.61
N LEU A 7 1.83 -2.05 -13.75
CA LEU A 7 2.90 -2.70 -12.99
C LEU A 7 4.26 -2.04 -13.25
N GLU A 8 4.49 -1.57 -14.47
CA GLU A 8 5.72 -0.86 -14.86
C GLU A 8 5.96 0.45 -14.09
N GLU A 9 4.90 1.07 -13.57
CA GLU A 9 4.97 2.26 -12.73
C GLU A 9 5.32 1.93 -11.28
N LEU A 10 5.22 0.66 -10.87
CA LEU A 10 5.57 0.25 -9.52
C LEU A 10 7.09 0.08 -9.36
N PRO A 11 7.64 0.33 -8.16
CA PRO A 11 8.99 -0.04 -7.82
C PRO A 11 9.21 -1.52 -8.12
N GLU A 12 10.37 -1.85 -8.69
CA GLU A 12 10.73 -3.23 -9.06
C GLU A 12 9.72 -3.88 -10.03
N GLN A 13 8.85 -3.08 -10.68
CA GLN A 13 7.78 -3.48 -11.60
C GLN A 13 6.85 -4.58 -11.04
N SER A 14 6.66 -4.58 -9.72
CA SER A 14 5.97 -5.64 -9.00
C SER A 14 5.06 -5.11 -7.90
N LEU A 15 4.05 -5.91 -7.54
CA LEU A 15 3.19 -5.60 -6.42
C LEU A 15 3.98 -5.61 -5.10
N GLU A 16 4.96 -6.50 -4.98
CA GLU A 16 5.87 -6.59 -3.84
C GLU A 16 6.66 -5.29 -3.64
N GLY A 17 7.21 -4.72 -4.72
CA GLY A 17 7.91 -3.44 -4.68
C GLY A 17 6.97 -2.27 -4.31
N GLY A 18 5.73 -2.29 -4.81
CA GLY A 18 4.68 -1.37 -4.38
C GLY A 18 4.35 -1.46 -2.90
N ILE A 19 4.19 -2.68 -2.37
CA ILE A 19 3.94 -2.93 -0.94
C ILE A 19 5.12 -2.46 -0.08
N LYS A 20 6.36 -2.66 -0.56
CA LYS A 20 7.57 -2.17 0.11
C LYS A 20 7.58 -0.64 0.19
N LEU A 21 7.24 0.06 -0.89
CA LEU A 21 7.05 1.51 -0.87
C LEU A 21 6.00 1.93 0.18
N LEU A 22 4.83 1.30 0.21
CA LEU A 22 3.79 1.62 1.20
C LEU A 22 4.30 1.42 2.64
N LYS A 23 5.14 0.41 2.89
CA LYS A 23 5.78 0.22 4.20
C LYS A 23 6.77 1.34 4.53
N GLU A 24 7.61 1.75 3.58
CA GLU A 24 8.52 2.90 3.75
C GLU A 24 7.79 4.20 4.05
N LEU A 25 6.57 4.35 3.52
CA LEU A 25 5.69 5.51 3.77
C LEU A 25 4.88 5.40 5.07
N GLY A 26 5.11 4.35 5.87
CA GLY A 26 4.49 4.20 7.19
C GLY A 26 3.05 3.66 7.18
N TRP A 27 2.52 3.20 6.04
CA TRP A 27 1.16 2.66 5.99
C TRP A 27 0.97 1.37 6.81
N ASN A 28 2.05 0.60 7.03
CA ASN A 28 2.05 -0.59 7.90
C ASN A 28 0.86 -1.53 7.67
N LEU A 29 0.58 -1.85 6.40
CA LEU A 29 -0.60 -2.61 6.01
C LEU A 29 -0.52 -4.07 6.47
N GLN A 30 -1.62 -4.57 7.03
CA GLN A 30 -1.79 -5.96 7.42
C GLN A 30 -3.07 -6.54 6.81
N VAL A 31 -2.93 -7.65 6.09
CA VAL A 31 -4.05 -8.42 5.57
C VAL A 31 -4.33 -9.58 6.52
N ARG A 32 -5.57 -9.69 7.00
CA ARG A 32 -6.02 -10.81 7.85
C ARG A 32 -7.25 -11.45 7.22
N GLU A 33 -7.32 -12.77 7.28
CA GLU A 33 -8.51 -13.53 6.87
C GLU A 33 -9.20 -14.07 8.12
N MET A 34 -10.49 -13.77 8.27
CA MET A 34 -11.32 -14.21 9.39
C MET A 34 -12.76 -14.42 8.93
N ASP A 35 -13.36 -15.54 9.31
CA ASP A 35 -14.77 -15.87 9.02
C ASP A 35 -15.16 -15.76 7.53
N GLY A 36 -14.24 -16.11 6.63
CA GLY A 36 -14.46 -16.02 5.18
C GLY A 36 -14.37 -14.60 4.60
N PHE A 37 -13.87 -13.64 5.37
CA PHE A 37 -13.60 -12.27 4.93
C PHE A 37 -12.12 -11.91 5.05
N PHE A 38 -11.63 -11.11 4.11
CA PHE A 38 -10.35 -10.44 4.18
C PHE A 38 -10.51 -9.04 4.76
N PHE A 39 -9.59 -8.68 5.64
CA PHE A 39 -9.48 -7.36 6.27
C PHE A 39 -8.11 -6.77 5.98
N VAL A 40 -8.07 -5.58 5.39
CA VAL A 40 -6.84 -4.79 5.24
C VAL A 40 -6.85 -3.71 6.30
N ASN A 41 -5.83 -3.70 7.15
CA ASN A 41 -5.71 -2.78 8.26
C ASN A 41 -4.43 -1.94 8.15
N SER A 42 -4.49 -0.70 8.61
CA SER A 42 -3.33 0.12 8.93
C SER A 42 -3.37 0.43 10.43
N GLY A 43 -2.52 -0.25 11.20
CA GLY A 43 -2.63 -0.26 12.67
C GLY A 43 -4.01 -0.73 13.15
N HIS A 44 -4.75 0.15 13.83
CA HIS A 44 -6.09 -0.13 14.36
C HIS A 44 -7.23 0.22 13.40
N ILE A 45 -6.93 0.80 12.23
CA ILE A 45 -7.94 1.25 11.27
C ILE A 45 -8.15 0.17 10.21
N VAL A 46 -9.41 -0.23 10.01
CA VAL A 46 -9.81 -1.10 8.90
C VAL A 46 -9.97 -0.22 7.65
N LEU A 47 -9.15 -0.46 6.63
CA LEU A 47 -9.22 0.23 5.34
C LEU A 47 -10.16 -0.48 4.37
N LEU A 48 -10.22 -1.81 4.43
CA LEU A 48 -11.09 -2.62 3.59
C LEU A 48 -11.52 -3.89 4.34
N LYS A 49 -12.80 -4.23 4.20
CA LYS A 49 -13.36 -5.55 4.49
C LYS A 49 -14.00 -6.07 3.21
N THR A 50 -13.62 -7.26 2.76
CA THR A 50 -14.13 -7.88 1.53
C THR A 50 -14.19 -9.39 1.67
N SER A 51 -14.99 -10.07 0.85
CA SER A 51 -15.02 -11.54 0.78
C SER A 51 -14.11 -12.11 -0.31
N THR A 52 -13.42 -11.26 -1.07
CA THR A 52 -12.61 -11.69 -2.23
C THR A 52 -11.17 -11.23 -2.10
N ARG A 53 -10.23 -12.10 -2.52
CA ARG A 53 -8.81 -11.77 -2.52
C ARG A 53 -8.49 -10.71 -3.56
N GLU A 54 -9.19 -10.74 -4.69
CA GLU A 54 -9.02 -9.79 -5.79
C GLU A 54 -9.24 -8.34 -5.35
N SER A 55 -10.20 -8.09 -4.45
CA SER A 55 -10.42 -6.74 -3.91
C SER A 55 -9.29 -6.28 -3.00
N VAL A 56 -8.64 -7.19 -2.27
CA VAL A 56 -7.45 -6.87 -1.47
C VAL A 56 -6.30 -6.48 -2.39
N ASP A 57 -6.03 -7.30 -3.40
CA ASP A 57 -4.93 -7.07 -4.33
C ASP A 57 -5.16 -5.77 -5.13
N ALA A 58 -6.40 -5.47 -5.52
CA ALA A 58 -6.77 -4.22 -6.19
C ALA A 58 -6.57 -2.98 -5.30
N LEU A 59 -6.89 -3.06 -3.99
CA LEU A 59 -6.60 -1.98 -3.05
C LEU A 59 -5.10 -1.73 -2.94
N LEU A 60 -4.33 -2.79 -2.68
CA LEU A 60 -2.87 -2.70 -2.51
C LEU A 60 -2.21 -2.12 -3.77
N TYR A 61 -2.67 -2.58 -4.94
CA TYR A 61 -2.21 -2.10 -6.23
C TYR A 61 -2.54 -0.62 -6.45
N GLY A 62 -3.79 -0.22 -6.23
CA GLY A 62 -4.21 1.18 -6.40
C GLY A 62 -3.49 2.14 -5.45
N MET A 63 -3.29 1.72 -4.19
CA MET A 63 -2.47 2.46 -3.24
C MET A 63 -1.03 2.59 -3.73
N ALA A 64 -0.40 1.49 -4.14
CA ALA A 64 0.98 1.49 -4.61
C ALA A 64 1.16 2.47 -5.78
N ILE A 65 0.33 2.37 -6.83
CA ILE A 65 0.39 3.28 -7.99
C ILE A 65 0.26 4.75 -7.57
N SER A 66 -0.68 5.05 -6.67
CA SER A 66 -0.94 6.42 -6.23
C SER A 66 0.29 7.07 -5.61
N PHE A 67 1.14 6.30 -4.94
CA PHE A 67 2.39 6.79 -4.34
C PHE A 67 3.59 6.67 -5.28
N SER A 68 3.62 5.66 -6.15
CA SER A 68 4.68 5.48 -7.15
C SER A 68 4.70 6.57 -8.22
N THR A 69 3.55 7.16 -8.51
CA THR A 69 3.39 8.21 -9.53
C THR A 69 3.52 9.64 -8.97
N LEU A 70 3.79 9.80 -7.67
CA LEU A 70 4.03 11.12 -7.09
C LEU A 70 5.34 11.72 -7.59
N PRO A 71 5.40 13.04 -7.83
CA PRO A 71 6.68 13.73 -8.03
C PRO A 71 7.62 13.50 -6.83
N GLU A 72 8.92 13.37 -7.10
CA GLU A 72 9.91 13.03 -6.06
C GLU A 72 9.89 14.00 -4.87
N SER A 73 9.61 15.29 -5.10
CA SER A 73 9.47 16.28 -4.03
C SER A 73 8.29 16.00 -3.10
N ALA A 74 7.15 15.55 -3.63
CA ALA A 74 5.99 15.17 -2.86
C ALA A 74 6.25 13.86 -2.11
N LEU A 75 6.84 12.87 -2.79
CA LEU A 75 7.21 11.60 -2.17
C LEU A 75 8.19 11.80 -1.01
N HIS A 76 9.17 12.69 -1.17
CA HIS A 76 10.11 13.06 -0.12
C HIS A 76 9.41 13.68 1.10
N ALA A 77 8.42 14.56 0.87
CA ALA A 77 7.64 15.15 1.96
C ALA A 77 6.86 14.08 2.74
N VAL A 78 6.23 13.12 2.05
CA VAL A 78 5.53 12.00 2.69
C VAL A 78 6.50 11.11 3.48
N ARG A 79 7.67 10.78 2.91
CA ARG A 79 8.73 10.02 3.61
C ARG A 79 9.21 10.73 4.87
N LYS A 80 9.42 12.05 4.80
CA LYS A 80 9.84 12.85 5.95
C LYS A 80 8.78 12.79 7.05
N PHE A 81 7.52 13.04 6.71
CA PHE A 81 6.41 12.97 7.65
C PHE A 81 6.29 11.59 8.31
N ALA A 82 6.45 10.50 7.53
CA ALA A 82 6.39 9.14 8.05
C ALA A 82 7.51 8.87 9.09
N LYS A 83 8.74 9.33 8.82
CA LYS A 83 9.87 9.18 9.75
C LYS A 83 9.69 9.97 11.04
N GLU A 84 9.23 11.22 10.93
CA GLU A 84 8.92 12.06 12.09
C GLU A 84 7.82 11.41 12.96
N SER A 85 6.78 10.86 12.32
CA SER A 85 5.69 10.17 13.01
C SER A 85 6.12 8.86 13.67
N ALA A 86 7.17 8.20 13.15
CA ALA A 86 7.76 6.99 13.71
C ALA A 86 8.77 7.27 14.84
N GLY A 87 9.13 8.53 15.09
CA GLY A 87 10.13 8.91 16.10
C GLY A 87 11.57 8.60 15.68
N GLU A 88 11.83 8.50 14.37
CA GLU A 88 13.17 8.19 13.82
C GLU A 88 14.05 9.43 13.61
N ILE A 89 13.51 10.64 13.84
CA ILE A 89 14.19 11.94 13.69
C ILE A 89 13.76 12.87 14.84
#